data_AF-A0A179HZB8-F1
#
_entry.id   AF-A0A179HZB8-F1
#
_cell.length_a   1.000
_cell.length_b   1.000
_cell.length_c   1.000
_cell.angle_alpha   90.00
_cell.angle_beta   90.00
_cell.angle_gamma   90.00
#
_symmetry.space_group_name_H-M   'P 1'
#
loop_
_entity.id
_entity.type
_entity.pdbx_description
1 polymer ?
#
loop_
_entity_poly.entity_id
_entity_poly.type
_entity_poly.pdbx_seq_one_letter_code
_entity_poly.pdbx_strand_id
1 'polypeptide(L)'
;MFGAQELMDIYVQDFSHVRKLAAPLIQRKSQSTANLVANTSLSLNQKGPSRRPDPIILLSPSASSLLRLSNARSFLEDGKFVPPDAGASTVSMLHVQRVIRAVDPNRPMRFILVEGPEQFKPEYWPRVVAVFTTGQTWQFKNYKWSSPNELFKHVQGIFVGWRGDQPPDNVRDWGHRVLSANIDRWRGAGFDASRFRDKEAVESIWKTVELNMRSKGWKKDAAPTAI
;
A
#
# COMPACT_ATOMS: atom_id res chain seq x y z
N MET A 1 -37.73 46.85 42.94
CA MET A 1 -36.49 46.51 42.21
C MET A 1 -36.77 46.65 40.73
N PHE A 2 -36.17 47.66 40.09
CA PHE A 2 -36.02 47.87 38.65
C PHE A 2 -35.17 46.70 38.07
N GLY A 3 -35.15 46.29 36.81
CA GLY A 3 -35.71 46.74 35.53
C GLY A 3 -34.90 46.07 34.39
N ALA A 4 -35.60 45.52 33.40
CA ALA A 4 -35.34 45.49 31.95
C ALA A 4 -33.97 45.09 31.31
N GLN A 5 -34.10 44.27 30.25
CA GLN A 5 -33.40 44.30 28.95
C GLN A 5 -31.97 43.76 28.78
N GLU A 6 -31.83 42.68 27.98
CA GLU A 6 -30.96 42.52 26.76
C GLU A 6 -30.81 41.00 26.46
N LEU A 7 -31.43 40.44 25.42
CA LEU A 7 -31.03 40.44 23.99
C LEU A 7 -29.65 39.84 23.73
N MET A 8 -29.58 38.66 23.08
CA MET A 8 -29.22 38.55 21.65
C MET A 8 -28.95 37.10 21.22
N ASP A 9 -29.82 36.64 20.33
CA ASP A 9 -29.53 35.91 19.09
C ASP A 9 -28.84 34.52 19.14
N ILE A 10 -29.76 33.56 19.05
CA ILE A 10 -29.67 32.31 18.29
C ILE A 10 -28.98 32.55 16.93
N TYR A 11 -27.76 32.03 16.75
CA TYR A 11 -27.22 31.78 15.41
C TYR A 11 -27.46 30.30 15.03
N VAL A 12 -28.63 30.06 14.45
CA VAL A 12 -28.84 28.91 13.56
C VAL A 12 -28.16 29.28 12.24
N GLN A 13 -27.03 28.67 11.94
CA GLN A 13 -26.39 28.85 10.63
C GLN A 13 -27.20 28.13 9.55
N ASP A 14 -28.00 28.93 8.87
CA ASP A 14 -28.71 28.64 7.63
C ASP A 14 -27.71 28.62 6.45
N PHE A 15 -27.60 27.47 5.76
CA PHE A 15 -26.79 27.30 4.56
C PHE A 15 -27.63 27.30 3.26
N SER A 16 -28.72 28.07 3.22
CA SER A 16 -29.63 28.11 2.06
C SER A 16 -29.19 28.97 0.86
N HIS A 17 -27.91 29.38 0.75
CA HIS A 17 -27.47 30.33 -0.28
C HIS A 17 -26.40 29.88 -1.28
N VAL A 18 -26.09 28.59 -1.41
CA VAL A 18 -25.20 28.10 -2.50
C VAL A 18 -25.94 27.16 -3.45
N ARG A 19 -27.13 27.57 -3.89
CA ARG A 19 -27.81 27.04 -5.08
C ARG A 19 -28.37 28.21 -5.88
N LYS A 20 -27.56 28.78 -6.78
CA LYS A 20 -28.01 29.56 -7.95
C LYS A 20 -26.80 30.08 -8.71
N LEU A 21 -26.21 29.24 -9.58
CA LEU A 21 -25.63 29.64 -10.86
C LEU A 21 -25.58 28.40 -11.78
N ALA A 22 -26.75 28.03 -12.29
CA ALA A 22 -26.97 27.24 -13.50
C ALA A 22 -28.12 27.97 -14.23
N ALA A 23 -28.18 28.25 -15.52
CA ALA A 23 -27.49 27.89 -16.77
C ALA A 23 -27.79 29.05 -17.77
N PRO A 24 -27.77 28.95 -19.13
CA PRO A 24 -27.20 27.98 -20.07
C PRO A 24 -26.37 28.65 -21.22
N LEU A 25 -25.40 27.95 -21.80
CA LEU A 25 -24.81 28.32 -23.10
C LEU A 25 -24.78 27.07 -24.00
N ILE A 26 -25.81 26.97 -24.85
CA ILE A 26 -25.96 25.97 -25.90
C ILE A 26 -26.01 26.71 -27.26
N GLN A 27 -25.35 26.12 -28.27
CA GLN A 27 -25.24 26.44 -29.72
C GLN A 27 -23.96 27.21 -30.11
N ARG A 28 -23.07 26.77 -31.03
CA ARG A 28 -23.19 25.88 -32.21
C ARG A 28 -21.85 25.22 -32.61
N LYS A 29 -21.90 23.89 -32.82
CA LYS A 29 -21.21 23.00 -33.78
C LYS A 29 -19.98 23.52 -34.59
N SER A 30 -18.82 22.86 -34.45
CA SER A 30 -18.31 21.87 -35.44
C SER A 30 -16.95 21.25 -35.04
N GLN A 31 -16.79 19.96 -35.37
CA GLN A 31 -15.54 19.22 -35.60
C GLN A 31 -14.71 18.68 -34.42
N SER A 32 -14.85 17.35 -34.25
CA SER A 32 -13.75 16.37 -34.20
C SER A 32 -12.98 16.15 -32.89
N THR A 33 -13.04 14.88 -32.47
CA THR A 33 -12.07 14.10 -31.66
C THR A 33 -12.28 13.95 -30.15
N ALA A 34 -12.76 12.74 -29.81
CA ALA A 34 -12.37 11.88 -28.69
C ALA A 34 -12.61 12.34 -27.23
N ASN A 35 -13.56 11.64 -26.61
CA ASN A 35 -13.88 11.55 -25.19
C ASN A 35 -12.67 11.30 -24.27
N LEU A 36 -12.57 12.04 -23.17
CA LEU A 36 -11.79 11.65 -21.98
C LEU A 36 -12.48 12.19 -20.71
N VAL A 37 -13.51 11.49 -20.24
CA VAL A 37 -14.04 11.64 -18.87
C VAL A 37 -13.19 10.77 -17.96
N ALA A 38 -12.55 11.39 -16.97
CA ALA A 38 -11.75 10.73 -15.95
C ALA A 38 -12.64 9.90 -15.02
N ASN A 39 -12.74 8.60 -15.32
CA ASN A 39 -13.18 7.58 -14.37
C ASN A 39 -11.93 6.89 -13.82
N THR A 40 -11.52 7.25 -12.61
CA THR A 40 -10.58 6.45 -11.79
C THR A 40 -11.33 5.27 -11.18
N SER A 41 -11.66 4.30 -12.02
CA SER A 41 -11.93 2.93 -11.61
C SER A 41 -10.83 2.03 -12.17
N LEU A 42 -10.45 1.02 -11.40
CA LEU A 42 -9.40 0.05 -11.72
C LEU A 42 -9.68 -0.63 -13.08
N SER A 43 -9.20 -0.06 -14.18
CA SER A 43 -9.26 -0.69 -15.50
C SER A 43 -8.15 -1.72 -15.65
N LEU A 44 -8.34 -2.87 -15.00
CA LEU A 44 -7.43 -4.01 -15.09
C LEU A 44 -7.61 -4.84 -16.38
N ASN A 45 -8.34 -4.32 -17.37
CA ASN A 45 -8.71 -5.09 -18.55
C ASN A 45 -8.35 -4.35 -19.85
N GLN A 46 -7.09 -4.46 -20.25
CA GLN A 46 -6.70 -4.24 -21.65
C GLN A 46 -6.07 -5.53 -22.18
N LYS A 47 -6.87 -6.31 -22.92
CA LYS A 47 -6.40 -7.40 -23.78
C LYS A 47 -5.51 -6.80 -24.88
N GLY A 48 -4.21 -6.86 -24.65
CA GLY A 48 -3.14 -6.82 -25.64
C GLY A 48 -2.16 -7.97 -25.33
N PRO A 49 -1.30 -8.38 -26.27
CA PRO A 49 -0.48 -9.58 -26.10
C PRO A 49 0.45 -9.40 -24.89
N SER A 50 0.30 -10.27 -23.89
CA SER A 50 1.15 -10.38 -22.70
C SER A 50 1.46 -9.06 -21.95
N ARG A 51 0.44 -8.42 -21.36
CA ARG A 51 0.71 -7.42 -20.32
C ARG A 51 1.14 -8.13 -19.04
N ARG A 52 2.42 -7.93 -18.68
CA ARG A 52 3.02 -8.28 -17.39
C ARG A 52 2.04 -7.93 -16.26
N PRO A 53 1.53 -8.91 -15.49
CA PRO A 53 0.69 -8.60 -14.34
C PRO A 53 1.55 -7.91 -13.28
N ASP A 54 1.07 -6.79 -12.76
CA ASP A 54 1.77 -6.05 -11.70
C ASP A 54 1.76 -6.90 -10.41
N PRO A 55 2.93 -7.16 -9.79
CA PRO A 55 3.01 -7.86 -8.50
C PRO A 55 2.36 -7.04 -7.39
N ILE A 56 1.79 -7.73 -6.42
CA ILE A 56 1.04 -7.14 -5.33
C ILE A 56 1.74 -7.40 -4.00
N ILE A 57 1.85 -6.37 -3.17
CA ILE A 57 2.38 -6.42 -1.82
C ILE A 57 1.25 -6.04 -0.87
N LEU A 58 0.91 -6.94 0.05
CA LEU A 58 -0.10 -6.69 1.07
C LEU A 58 0.54 -6.03 2.28
N LEU A 59 0.04 -4.85 2.67
CA LEU A 59 0.39 -4.22 3.92
C LEU A 59 -0.46 -4.78 5.07
N SER A 60 0.06 -4.71 6.29
CA SER A 60 -0.71 -5.11 7.47
C SER A 60 -1.79 -4.06 7.76
N PRO A 61 -3.06 -4.46 7.94
CA PRO A 61 -4.16 -3.57 8.35
C PRO A 61 -4.09 -3.20 9.83
N SER A 62 -3.04 -3.62 10.55
CA SER A 62 -2.90 -3.40 11.98
C SER A 62 -2.52 -1.95 12.29
N ALA A 63 -3.19 -1.36 13.28
CA ALA A 63 -2.82 -0.04 13.80
C ALA A 63 -1.43 0.00 14.46
N SER A 64 -0.83 -1.14 14.80
CA SER A 64 0.55 -1.19 15.30
C SER A 64 1.59 -1.38 14.19
N SER A 65 1.18 -1.49 12.92
CA SER A 65 2.10 -1.61 11.81
C SER A 65 2.92 -0.33 11.63
N LEU A 66 4.25 -0.49 11.54
CA LEU A 66 5.16 0.62 11.24
C LEU A 66 5.02 1.11 9.80
N LEU A 67 4.67 0.22 8.88
CA LEU A 67 4.42 0.55 7.49
C LEU A 67 2.93 0.54 7.16
N ARG A 68 2.49 1.64 6.57
CA ARG A 68 1.14 1.87 6.04
C ARG A 68 1.22 2.48 4.65
N LEU A 69 0.08 2.62 3.98
CA LEU A 69 0.02 3.24 2.66
C LEU A 69 0.59 4.68 2.65
N SER A 70 0.46 5.43 3.76
CA SER A 70 0.99 6.81 3.86
C SER A 70 2.51 6.92 3.83
N ASN A 71 3.25 5.94 4.36
CA ASN A 71 4.72 6.00 4.45
C ASN A 71 5.44 4.91 3.64
N ALA A 72 4.73 3.88 3.17
CA ALA A 72 5.34 2.75 2.46
C ALA A 72 6.09 3.19 1.19
N ARG A 73 5.65 4.26 0.52
CA ARG A 73 6.35 4.81 -0.64
C ARG A 73 7.75 5.30 -0.25
N SER A 74 7.83 6.24 0.70
CA SER A 74 9.09 6.81 1.16
C SER A 74 10.02 5.74 1.74
N PHE A 75 9.46 4.71 2.37
CA PHE A 75 10.26 3.60 2.89
C PHE A 75 10.80 2.71 1.77
N LEU A 76 9.95 2.17 0.89
CA LEU A 76 10.38 1.18 -0.12
C LEU A 76 11.10 1.78 -1.33
N GLU A 77 10.80 3.02 -1.69
CA GLU A 77 11.38 3.74 -2.84
C GLU A 77 12.64 4.51 -2.41
N ASP A 78 12.53 5.36 -1.39
CA ASP A 78 13.65 6.24 -0.96
C ASP A 78 14.54 5.61 0.13
N GLY A 79 14.12 4.50 0.73
CA GLY A 79 14.83 3.89 1.84
C GLY A 79 14.80 4.74 3.11
N LYS A 80 13.73 5.52 3.33
CA LYS A 80 13.61 6.43 4.47
C LYS A 80 12.32 6.15 5.23
N PHE A 81 12.45 5.68 6.47
CA PHE A 81 11.29 5.51 7.33
C PHE A 81 10.78 6.87 7.78
N VAL A 82 9.52 7.20 7.51
CA VAL A 82 8.82 8.35 8.13
C VAL A 82 7.64 7.81 8.94
N PRO A 83 7.32 8.40 10.10
CA PRO A 83 6.15 8.00 10.86
C PRO A 83 4.89 8.09 9.99
N PRO A 84 3.99 7.08 10.08
CA PRO A 84 2.76 7.12 9.30
C PRO A 84 1.87 8.27 9.79
N ASP A 85 1.49 9.16 8.88
CA ASP A 85 0.54 10.22 9.19
C ASP A 85 -0.88 9.63 9.33
N ALA A 86 -1.49 9.84 10.49
CA ALA A 86 -2.82 9.36 10.82
C ALA A 86 -3.93 10.07 10.02
N GLY A 87 -3.67 11.27 9.48
CA GLY A 87 -4.64 12.05 8.72
C GLY A 87 -4.54 11.93 7.19
N ALA A 88 -3.47 11.32 6.66
CA ALA A 88 -3.11 11.43 5.25
C ALA A 88 -3.70 10.37 4.31
N SER A 89 -4.38 9.34 4.82
CA SER A 89 -4.65 8.13 4.01
C SER A 89 -6.11 8.02 3.58
N THR A 90 -6.52 8.78 2.55
CA THR A 90 -7.76 8.50 1.78
C THR A 90 -7.52 7.52 0.62
N VAL A 91 -6.26 7.13 0.42
CA VAL A 91 -5.81 6.32 -0.71
C VAL A 91 -5.85 4.85 -0.32
N SER A 92 -6.65 4.06 -1.03
CA SER A 92 -6.77 2.60 -0.82
C SER A 92 -5.67 1.78 -1.50
N MET A 93 -4.86 2.40 -2.36
CA MET A 93 -3.84 1.72 -3.15
C MET A 93 -2.67 2.63 -3.54
N LEU A 94 -1.46 2.15 -3.34
CA LEU A 94 -0.21 2.83 -3.67
C LEU A 94 0.55 2.05 -4.75
N HIS A 95 1.34 2.73 -5.57
CA HIS A 95 2.25 2.07 -6.52
C HIS A 95 3.70 2.43 -6.21
N VAL A 96 4.58 1.44 -6.24
CA VAL A 96 6.04 1.62 -6.11
C VAL A 96 6.73 0.99 -7.30
N GLN A 97 7.79 1.60 -7.79
CA GLN A 97 8.59 1.05 -8.89
C GLN A 97 9.92 0.55 -8.39
N ARG A 98 10.29 -0.68 -8.77
CA ARG A 98 11.59 -1.26 -8.43
C ARG A 98 12.12 -2.11 -9.57
N VAL A 99 13.41 -1.99 -9.87
CA VAL A 99 14.10 -2.89 -10.79
C VAL A 99 14.40 -4.19 -10.04
N ILE A 100 13.85 -5.30 -10.51
CA ILE A 100 14.12 -6.65 -9.99
C ILE A 100 15.03 -7.35 -10.97
N ARG A 101 16.34 -7.34 -10.68
CA ARG A 101 17.37 -7.78 -11.63
C ARG A 101 17.22 -9.24 -12.03
N ALA A 102 16.74 -10.10 -11.14
CA ALA A 102 16.49 -11.51 -11.41
C ALA A 102 15.31 -11.76 -12.37
N VAL A 103 14.41 -10.80 -12.55
CA VAL A 103 13.23 -10.94 -13.42
C VAL A 103 13.39 -10.15 -14.72
N ASP A 104 13.71 -8.86 -14.60
CA ASP A 104 13.99 -7.97 -15.72
C ASP A 104 15.04 -6.91 -15.27
N PRO A 105 16.31 -7.06 -15.69
CA PRO A 105 17.37 -6.13 -15.29
C PRO A 105 17.27 -4.76 -15.97
N ASN A 106 16.47 -4.64 -17.03
CA ASN A 106 16.45 -3.44 -17.89
C ASN A 106 15.22 -2.57 -17.65
N ARG A 107 14.15 -3.11 -17.05
CA ARG A 107 12.89 -2.38 -16.85
C ARG A 107 12.41 -2.43 -15.41
N PRO A 108 12.11 -1.28 -14.77
CA PRO A 108 11.46 -1.28 -13.47
C PRO A 108 10.09 -1.93 -13.54
N MET A 109 9.78 -2.76 -12.55
CA MET A 109 8.48 -3.37 -12.35
C MET A 109 7.64 -2.49 -11.41
N ARG A 110 6.34 -2.39 -11.70
CA ARG A 110 5.41 -1.64 -10.86
C ARG A 110 4.75 -2.58 -9.86
N PHE A 111 5.02 -2.37 -8.58
CA PHE A 111 4.39 -3.05 -7.47
C PHE A 111 3.15 -2.30 -7.03
N ILE A 112 2.05 -3.01 -6.84
CA ILE A 112 0.81 -2.51 -6.27
C ILE A 112 0.84 -2.81 -4.77
N LEU A 113 0.67 -1.78 -3.95
CA LEU A 113 0.56 -1.89 -2.50
C LEU A 113 -0.88 -1.62 -2.10
N VAL A 114 -1.43 -2.51 -1.29
CA VAL A 114 -2.79 -2.38 -0.74
C VAL A 114 -2.79 -2.74 0.73
N GLU A 115 -3.78 -2.23 1.46
CA GLU A 115 -4.03 -2.58 2.86
C GLU A 115 -5.17 -3.59 2.90
N GLY A 116 -4.83 -4.87 3.12
CA GLY A 116 -5.79 -5.98 3.15
C GLY A 116 -6.29 -6.48 1.77
N PRO A 117 -6.94 -7.66 1.72
CA PRO A 117 -7.44 -8.29 0.49
C PRO A 117 -8.94 -8.07 0.24
N GLU A 118 -9.60 -7.09 0.86
CA GLU A 118 -11.06 -6.89 0.83
C GLU A 118 -11.61 -6.73 -0.59
N GLN A 119 -10.80 -6.19 -1.50
CA GLN A 119 -11.15 -6.01 -2.92
C GLN A 119 -10.51 -7.06 -3.83
N PHE A 120 -9.95 -8.14 -3.26
CA PHE A 120 -9.22 -9.13 -4.04
C PHE A 120 -10.14 -10.14 -4.72
N LYS A 121 -9.97 -10.26 -6.03
CA LYS A 121 -10.51 -11.38 -6.78
C LYS A 121 -9.58 -12.59 -6.63
N PRO A 122 -10.10 -13.83 -6.74
CA PRO A 122 -9.28 -15.05 -6.72
C PRO A 122 -8.07 -15.01 -7.67
N GLU A 123 -8.21 -14.35 -8.83
CA GLU A 123 -7.17 -14.17 -9.86
C GLU A 123 -6.01 -13.25 -9.46
N TYR A 124 -6.11 -12.49 -8.37
CA TYR A 124 -5.06 -11.60 -7.89
C TYR A 124 -4.08 -12.28 -6.94
N TRP A 125 -4.51 -13.33 -6.24
CA TRP A 125 -3.66 -14.07 -5.31
C TRP A 125 -2.34 -14.60 -5.92
N PRO A 126 -2.31 -15.11 -7.16
CA PRO A 126 -1.05 -15.51 -7.81
C PRO A 126 -0.06 -14.36 -8.01
N ARG A 127 -0.53 -13.11 -7.94
CA ARG A 127 0.28 -11.90 -8.09
C ARG A 127 0.85 -11.42 -6.76
N VAL A 128 0.40 -11.97 -5.64
CA VAL A 128 0.88 -11.54 -4.31
C VAL A 128 2.27 -12.11 -4.07
N VAL A 129 3.26 -11.23 -3.95
CA VAL A 129 4.67 -11.61 -3.78
C VAL A 129 5.13 -11.50 -2.33
N ALA A 130 4.51 -10.61 -1.56
CA ALA A 130 4.84 -10.43 -0.15
C ALA A 130 3.65 -9.94 0.69
N VAL A 131 3.68 -10.27 1.97
CA VAL A 131 2.75 -9.79 2.99
C VAL A 131 3.52 -9.21 4.17
N PHE A 132 3.26 -7.95 4.49
CA PHE A 132 3.69 -7.36 5.74
C PHE A 132 2.76 -7.80 6.87
N THR A 133 3.35 -8.20 7.99
CA THR A 133 2.64 -8.70 9.17
C THR A 133 3.18 -8.03 10.43
N THR A 134 2.32 -7.92 11.46
CA THR A 134 2.70 -7.53 12.82
C THR A 134 2.74 -8.73 13.78
N GLY A 135 2.67 -9.96 13.27
CA GLY A 135 2.63 -11.17 14.09
C GLY A 135 1.23 -11.59 14.54
N GLN A 136 0.21 -10.79 14.24
CA GLN A 136 -1.16 -11.02 14.67
C GLN A 136 -1.90 -11.94 13.69
N THR A 137 -2.27 -13.15 14.13
CA THR A 137 -2.89 -14.16 13.26
C THR A 137 -4.27 -13.76 12.73
N TRP A 138 -4.99 -12.89 13.44
CA TRP A 138 -6.29 -12.38 12.98
C TRP A 138 -6.20 -11.66 11.63
N GLN A 139 -5.03 -11.09 11.30
CA GLN A 139 -4.78 -10.41 10.02
C GLN A 139 -5.12 -11.30 8.82
N PHE A 140 -4.87 -12.60 8.92
CA PHE A 140 -4.98 -13.53 7.80
C PHE A 140 -6.37 -14.16 7.64
N LYS A 141 -7.34 -13.85 8.52
CA LYS A 141 -8.67 -14.50 8.51
C LYS A 141 -9.40 -14.39 7.17
N ASN A 142 -9.24 -13.25 6.48
CA ASN A 142 -9.88 -12.99 5.18
C ASN A 142 -8.96 -13.27 3.98
N TYR A 143 -7.81 -13.89 4.20
CA TYR A 143 -6.85 -14.21 3.14
C TYR A 143 -7.24 -15.53 2.48
N LYS A 144 -6.75 -15.78 1.25
CA LYS A 144 -6.92 -17.09 0.58
C LYS A 144 -6.43 -18.25 1.44
N TRP A 145 -5.33 -18.05 2.17
CA TRP A 145 -4.80 -18.97 3.16
C TRP A 145 -4.87 -18.30 4.54
N SER A 146 -5.78 -18.77 5.39
CA SER A 146 -5.98 -18.21 6.73
C SER A 146 -4.97 -18.71 7.75
N SER A 147 -4.37 -19.88 7.51
CA SER A 147 -3.28 -20.42 8.31
C SER A 147 -1.95 -19.73 7.95
N PRO A 148 -1.25 -19.08 8.90
CA PRO A 148 0.04 -18.43 8.62
C PRO A 148 1.08 -19.38 8.03
N ASN A 149 1.11 -20.63 8.52
CA ASN A 149 2.06 -21.65 8.06
C ASN A 149 1.84 -22.04 6.60
N GLU A 150 0.59 -22.00 6.14
CA GLU A 150 0.24 -22.25 4.75
C GLU A 150 0.48 -20.99 3.91
N LEU A 151 0.02 -19.83 4.37
CA LEU A 151 0.23 -18.54 3.73
C LEU A 151 1.71 -18.31 3.39
N PHE A 152 2.61 -18.52 4.36
CA PHE A 152 4.03 -18.29 4.17
C PHE A 152 4.78 -19.41 3.43
N LYS A 153 4.09 -20.45 2.95
CA LYS A 153 4.61 -21.34 1.89
C LYS A 153 4.37 -20.75 0.51
N HIS A 154 3.31 -19.96 0.35
CA HIS A 154 2.93 -19.40 -0.94
C HIS A 154 3.44 -17.97 -1.12
N VAL A 155 3.55 -17.18 -0.05
CA VAL A 155 3.89 -15.76 -0.10
C VAL A 155 4.99 -15.44 0.90
N GLN A 156 5.89 -14.51 0.58
CA GLN A 156 6.92 -14.09 1.52
C GLN A 156 6.31 -13.24 2.66
N GLY A 157 6.54 -13.64 3.91
CA GLY A 157 6.20 -12.80 5.06
C GLY A 157 7.31 -11.79 5.38
N ILE A 158 6.92 -10.59 5.79
CA ILE A 158 7.82 -9.52 6.21
C ILE A 158 7.27 -8.90 7.50
N PHE A 159 8.09 -8.85 8.54
CA PHE A 159 7.84 -8.12 9.77
C PHE A 159 8.81 -6.93 9.83
N VAL A 160 8.28 -5.73 10.06
CA VAL A 160 9.10 -4.54 10.30
C VAL A 160 8.97 -4.15 11.75
N GLY A 161 10.09 -4.22 12.48
CA GLY A 161 10.17 -3.94 13.91
C GLY A 161 11.16 -2.82 14.22
N TRP A 162 11.09 -2.30 15.44
CA TRP A 162 12.13 -1.41 15.94
C TRP A 162 13.35 -2.20 16.37
N ARG A 163 14.53 -1.65 16.09
CA ARG A 163 15.77 -2.19 16.60
C ARG A 163 15.81 -2.13 18.13
N GLY A 164 16.20 -3.24 18.74
CA GLY A 164 16.26 -3.40 20.19
C GLY A 164 14.96 -3.94 20.80
N ASP A 165 13.85 -3.87 20.06
CA ASP A 165 12.61 -4.50 20.47
C ASP A 165 12.61 -5.97 20.02
N GLN A 166 12.07 -6.87 20.85
CA GLN A 166 11.92 -8.27 20.46
C GLN A 166 10.75 -8.42 19.48
N PRO A 167 10.92 -9.15 18.37
CA PRO A 167 9.80 -9.50 17.51
C PRO A 167 8.75 -10.31 18.29
N PRO A 168 7.46 -10.18 17.94
CA PRO A 168 6.39 -10.99 18.53
C PRO A 168 6.69 -12.49 18.42
N ASP A 169 6.31 -13.29 19.43
CA ASP A 169 6.62 -14.73 19.47
C ASP A 169 6.15 -15.46 18.21
N ASN A 170 4.96 -15.16 17.71
CA ASN A 170 4.47 -15.72 16.44
C ASN A 170 5.43 -15.47 15.26
N VAL A 171 6.04 -14.27 15.17
CA VAL A 171 7.00 -13.94 14.10
C VAL A 171 8.27 -14.78 14.24
N ARG A 172 8.70 -15.01 15.48
CA ARG A 172 9.86 -15.86 15.78
C ARG A 172 9.58 -17.32 15.47
N ASP A 173 8.37 -17.80 15.78
CA ASP A 173 7.91 -19.16 15.52
C ASP A 173 7.80 -19.47 14.02
N TRP A 174 7.41 -18.48 13.20
CA TRP A 174 7.42 -18.62 11.75
C TRP A 174 8.83 -18.69 11.15
N GLY A 175 9.85 -18.24 11.90
CA GLY A 175 11.26 -18.38 11.56
C GLY A 175 11.62 -17.81 10.20
N HIS A 176 12.34 -18.60 9.39
CA HIS A 176 12.84 -18.18 8.07
C HIS A 176 11.74 -17.84 7.05
N ARG A 177 10.47 -18.19 7.32
CA ARG A 177 9.34 -17.86 6.44
C ARG A 177 8.96 -16.39 6.50
N VAL A 178 9.35 -15.70 7.57
CA VAL A 178 9.04 -14.29 7.79
C VAL A 178 10.34 -13.52 8.04
N LEU A 179 10.67 -12.63 7.10
CA LEU A 179 11.82 -11.75 7.25
C LEU A 179 11.54 -10.76 8.37
N SER A 180 12.39 -10.75 9.41
CA SER A 180 12.37 -9.71 10.44
C SER A 180 13.34 -8.58 10.06
N ALA A 181 12.79 -7.49 9.52
CA ALA A 181 13.54 -6.29 9.17
C ALA A 181 13.44 -5.27 10.31
N ASN A 182 14.58 -4.92 10.91
CA ASN A 182 14.61 -4.00 12.04
C ASN A 182 15.11 -2.63 11.59
N ILE A 183 14.37 -1.58 11.96
CA ILE A 183 14.70 -0.19 11.66
C ILE A 183 14.98 0.59 12.94
N ASP A 184 15.77 1.65 12.84
CA ASP A 184 16.03 2.52 13.98
C ASP A 184 14.82 3.41 14.26
N ARG A 185 14.60 3.73 15.54
CA ARG A 185 13.51 4.62 15.94
C ARG A 185 13.67 6.00 15.31
N TRP A 186 12.59 6.55 14.78
CA TRP A 186 12.57 7.90 14.21
C TRP A 186 12.95 8.95 15.27
N ARG A 187 13.96 9.76 14.98
CA ARG A 187 14.47 10.83 15.88
C ARG A 187 14.24 12.26 15.38
N GLY A 188 13.43 12.45 14.34
CA GLY A 188 13.18 13.76 13.72
C GLY A 188 13.83 13.94 12.35
N ALA A 189 13.46 15.03 11.67
CA ALA A 189 14.05 15.43 10.40
C ALA A 189 15.48 15.97 10.62
N GLY A 190 16.47 15.45 9.87
CA GLY A 190 17.88 15.87 9.96
C GLY A 190 18.84 14.89 10.65
N PHE A 191 18.32 13.84 11.31
CA PHE A 191 19.16 12.75 11.84
C PHE A 191 19.44 11.71 10.75
N ASP A 192 20.32 12.04 9.81
CA ASP A 192 20.63 11.22 8.63
C ASP A 192 21.43 9.94 8.94
N ALA A 193 22.16 9.91 10.05
CA ALA A 193 22.93 8.72 10.47
C ALA A 193 22.05 7.46 10.65
N SER A 194 20.77 7.66 11.01
CA SER A 194 19.79 6.58 11.20
C SER A 194 19.28 5.97 9.88
N ARG A 195 19.51 6.63 8.73
CA ARG A 195 18.93 6.26 7.43
C ARG A 195 19.65 5.13 6.73
N PHE A 196 20.90 4.86 7.09
CA PHE A 196 21.62 3.72 6.54
C PHE A 196 20.92 2.40 6.89
N ARG A 197 20.40 2.28 8.11
CA ARG A 197 19.68 1.08 8.56
C ARG A 197 18.33 0.93 7.89
N ASP A 198 17.59 2.02 7.70
CA ASP A 198 16.36 2.01 6.89
C ASP A 198 16.65 1.44 5.49
N LYS A 199 17.72 1.91 4.83
CA LYS A 199 18.14 1.41 3.53
C LYS A 199 18.53 -0.06 3.56
N GLU A 200 19.29 -0.50 4.55
CA GLU A 200 19.68 -1.91 4.71
C GLU A 200 18.45 -2.82 4.88
N ALA A 201 17.49 -2.41 5.71
CA ALA A 201 16.23 -3.12 5.89
C ALA A 201 15.44 -3.23 4.58
N VAL A 202 15.36 -2.13 3.82
CA VAL A 202 14.66 -2.07 2.54
C VAL A 202 15.35 -2.93 1.48
N GLU A 203 16.67 -2.93 1.41
CA GLU A 203 17.42 -3.81 0.50
C GLU A 203 17.23 -5.28 0.87
N SER A 204 17.20 -5.63 2.16
CA SER A 204 16.91 -6.98 2.63
C SER A 204 15.50 -7.44 2.25
N ILE A 205 14.51 -6.55 2.39
CA ILE A 205 13.13 -6.78 1.95
C ILE A 205 13.10 -7.05 0.44
N TRP A 206 13.67 -6.15 -0.37
CA TRP A 206 13.67 -6.31 -1.83
C TRP A 206 14.40 -7.56 -2.29
N LYS A 207 15.53 -7.91 -1.67
CA LYS A 207 16.27 -9.15 -1.95
C LYS A 207 15.42 -10.40 -1.69
N THR A 208 14.64 -10.39 -0.60
CA THR A 208 13.78 -11.52 -0.24
C THR A 208 12.55 -11.61 -1.16
N VAL A 209 11.96 -10.46 -1.53
CA VAL A 209 10.89 -10.38 -2.54
C VAL A 209 11.40 -10.91 -3.89
N GLU A 210 12.58 -10.48 -4.33
CA GLU A 210 13.21 -10.93 -5.56
C GLU A 210 13.45 -12.45 -5.57
N LEU A 211 13.93 -13.00 -4.45
CA LEU A 211 14.10 -14.44 -4.30
C LEU A 211 12.76 -15.19 -4.37
N ASN A 212 11.73 -14.67 -3.69
CA ASN A 212 10.38 -15.25 -3.73
C ASN A 212 9.81 -15.22 -5.17
N MET A 213 9.91 -14.08 -5.85
CA MET A 213 9.48 -13.93 -7.25
C MET A 213 10.18 -14.92 -8.17
N ARG A 214 11.50 -15.05 -8.05
CA ARG A 214 12.27 -16.05 -8.81
C ARG A 214 11.83 -17.48 -8.50
N SER A 215 11.63 -17.81 -7.22
CA SER A 215 11.19 -19.16 -6.80
C SER A 215 9.82 -19.53 -7.34
N LYS A 216 8.93 -18.53 -7.48
CA LYS A 216 7.59 -18.69 -8.05
C LYS A 216 7.59 -18.68 -9.58
N GLY A 217 8.75 -18.46 -10.21
CA GLY A 217 8.87 -18.48 -11.67
C GLY A 217 8.36 -17.22 -12.35
N TRP A 218 8.36 -16.07 -11.66
CA TRP A 218 8.16 -14.78 -12.32
C TRP A 218 9.22 -14.59 -13.40
N LYS A 219 8.76 -14.39 -14.63
CA LYS A 219 9.61 -14.12 -15.80
C LYS A 219 9.26 -12.76 -16.38
N LYS A 220 10.15 -12.24 -17.24
CA LYS A 220 9.94 -10.97 -17.98
C LYS A 220 8.54 -10.82 -18.62
N ASP A 221 7.91 -11.92 -19.02
CA ASP A 221 6.66 -11.92 -19.79
C ASP A 221 5.53 -12.75 -19.13
N ALA A 222 5.70 -13.26 -17.91
CA ALA A 222 4.69 -14.12 -17.27
C ALA A 222 4.72 -14.07 -15.74
N ALA A 223 3.54 -13.96 -15.12
CA ALA A 223 3.35 -14.34 -13.71
C ALA A 223 3.35 -15.88 -13.55
N PRO A 224 3.53 -16.37 -12.32
CA PRO A 224 3.27 -17.75 -11.98
C PRO A 224 1.84 -18.14 -12.39
N THR A 225 1.70 -19.18 -13.21
CA THR A 225 0.39 -19.67 -13.69
C THR A 225 -0.41 -20.39 -12.59
N ALA A 226 0.24 -20.78 -11.49
CA ALA A 226 -0.38 -21.38 -10.31
C ALA A 226 0.47 -21.11 -9.05
N ILE A 227 -0.19 -20.94 -7.91
CA ILE A 227 0.40 -20.70 -6.58
C ILE A 227 0.17 -21.88 -5.66
#